data_AF-A0A2M8EZF8-F1
#
_entry.id   AF-A0A2M8EZF8-F1
#
_cell.length_a   1.000
_cell.length_b   1.000
_cell.length_c   1.000
_cell.angle_alpha   90.00
_cell.angle_beta   90.00
_cell.angle_gamma   90.00
#
_symmetry.space_group_name_H-M   'P 1'
#
loop_
_entity.id
_entity.type
_entity.pdbx_description
1 polymer ?
#
loop_
_entity_poly.entity_id
_entity_poly.type
_entity_poly.pdbx_seq_one_letter_code
_entity_poly.pdbx_strand_id
1 'polypeptide(L)' 'MHKLSSTQLNRVSEITGNISVAWFSGGIITPLIARSVSLIEFLFYFIVSLFMSGAFFVVSLEIIKKQKKYD' A
#
# COMPACT_ATOMS: atom_id res chain seq x y z
N MET A 1 -26.49 -4.34 3.03
CA MET A 1 -25.04 -4.46 2.76
C MET A 1 -24.66 -5.93 2.88
N HIS A 2 -24.18 -6.56 1.81
CA HIS A 2 -23.77 -7.97 1.84
C HIS A 2 -22.46 -8.08 2.63
N LYS A 3 -22.39 -9.00 3.61
CA LYS A 3 -21.13 -9.28 4.31
C LYS A 3 -20.20 -10.03 3.35
N LEU A 4 -18.95 -9.58 3.25
CA LEU A 4 -17.92 -10.28 2.49
C LEU A 4 -17.54 -11.58 3.22
N SER A 5 -17.23 -12.64 2.48
CA SER A 5 -16.71 -13.89 3.06
C SER A 5 -15.25 -13.74 3.51
N SER A 6 -14.77 -14.63 4.40
CA SER A 6 -13.37 -14.63 4.85
C SER A 6 -12.39 -14.72 3.67
N THR A 7 -12.71 -15.49 2.63
CA THR A 7 -11.91 -15.57 1.40
C THR A 7 -11.87 -14.24 0.64
N GLN A 8 -13.00 -13.52 0.54
CA GLN A 8 -13.04 -12.22 -0.09
C GLN A 8 -12.23 -11.19 0.70
N LEU A 9 -12.35 -11.18 2.04
CA LEU A 9 -11.57 -10.28 2.90
C LEU A 9 -10.06 -10.51 2.76
N ASN A 10 -9.63 -11.77 2.75
CA ASN A 10 -8.23 -12.12 2.51
C ASN A 10 -7.72 -11.55 1.18
N ARG A 11 -8.46 -11.76 0.08
CA ARG A 11 -8.09 -11.23 -1.24
C ARG A 11 -8.02 -9.70 -1.25
N VAL A 12 -8.96 -9.02 -0.60
CA VAL A 12 -8.94 -7.55 -0.53
C VAL A 12 -7.73 -7.08 0.28
N SER A 13 -7.40 -7.74 1.39
CA SER A 13 -6.21 -7.42 2.20
C SER A 13 -4.92 -7.59 1.39
N GLU A 14 -4.78 -8.69 0.65
CA GLU A 14 -3.64 -8.95 -0.23
C GLU A 14 -3.51 -7.91 -1.34
N ILE A 15 -4.60 -7.59 -2.04
CA ILE A 15 -4.61 -6.56 -3.08
C ILE A 15 -4.18 -5.21 -2.49
N THR A 16 -4.75 -4.83 -1.34
CA THR A 16 -4.44 -3.57 -0.67
C THR A 16 -2.96 -3.53 -0.23
N GLY A 17 -2.43 -4.65 0.27
CA GLY A 17 -1.02 -4.80 0.61
C GLY A 17 -0.11 -4.65 -0.62
N ASN A 18 -0.47 -5.27 -1.74
CA ASN A 18 0.28 -5.12 -2.99
C ASN A 18 0.27 -3.68 -3.52
N ILE A 19 -0.84 -2.94 -3.35
CA ILE A 19 -0.91 -1.52 -3.69
C ILE A 19 0.05 -0.70 -2.82
N SER A 20 0.12 -1.00 -1.51
CA SER A 20 1.10 -0.36 -0.61
C SER A 20 2.54 -0.57 -1.10
N VAL A 21 2.90 -1.80 -1.43
CA VAL A 21 4.23 -2.14 -1.97
C VAL A 21 4.49 -1.44 -3.30
N ALA A 22 3.50 -1.34 -4.18
CA ALA A 22 3.62 -0.64 -5.45
C ALA A 22 3.90 0.86 -5.26
N TRP A 23 3.20 1.53 -4.34
CA TRP A 23 3.47 2.93 -4.01
C TRP A 23 4.89 3.14 -3.48
N PHE A 24 5.34 2.25 -2.59
CA PHE A 24 6.71 2.29 -2.08
C PHE A 24 7.73 2.11 -3.20
N SER A 25 7.58 1.07 -4.01
CA SER A 25 8.51 0.76 -5.10
C SER A 25 8.56 1.88 -6.14
N GLY A 26 7.39 2.33 -6.62
CA GLY A 26 7.29 3.30 -7.71
C GLY A 26 7.77 4.71 -7.36
N GLY A 27 7.59 5.17 -6.12
CA GLY A 27 8.03 6.53 -5.74
C GLY A 27 9.24 6.61 -4.83
N ILE A 28 9.77 5.48 -4.34
CA ILE A 28 11.03 5.47 -3.59
C ILE A 28 12.11 4.73 -4.36
N ILE A 29 11.88 3.49 -4.77
CA ILE A 29 12.90 2.67 -5.43
C ILE A 29 13.17 3.16 -6.85
N THR A 30 12.12 3.39 -7.65
CA THR A 30 12.28 3.81 -9.05
C THR A 30 13.07 5.13 -9.20
N PRO A 31 12.77 6.21 -8.44
CA PRO A 31 13.53 7.44 -8.52
C PRO A 31 14.99 7.32 -8.10
N LEU A 32 15.33 6.40 -7.19
CA LEU A 32 16.72 6.15 -6.77
C LEU A 32 17.57 5.53 -7.88
N ILE A 33 16.94 4.80 -8.80
CA ILE A 33 17.61 4.11 -9.92
C ILE A 33 17.55 4.95 -11.21
N ALA A 34 16.58 5.86 -11.32
CA ALA A 34 16.44 6.75 -12.45
C ALA A 34 17.55 7.82 -12.46
N ARG A 35 18.20 8.02 -13.61
CA ARG A 35 19.36 8.92 -13.76
C ARG A 35 19.01 10.43 -13.78
N SER A 36 17.74 10.81 -13.71
CA SER A 36 17.31 12.18 -14.03
C SER A 36 16.14 12.70 -13.17
N VAL A 37 16.15 12.44 -11.86
CA VAL A 37 15.18 13.03 -10.94
C VAL A 37 15.88 14.10 -10.11
N SER A 38 15.33 15.32 -10.10
CA SER A 38 15.86 16.38 -9.25
C SER A 38 15.59 16.06 -7.77
N LEU A 39 16.41 16.60 -6.85
CA LEU A 39 16.25 16.32 -5.42
C LEU A 39 14.85 16.72 -4.90
N ILE A 40 14.29 17.82 -5.40
CA ILE A 40 12.97 18.31 -4.99
C ILE A 40 11.85 17.39 -5.47
N GLU A 41 11.94 16.89 -6.71
CA GLU A 41 11.00 15.90 -7.26
C GLU A 41 11.11 14.57 -6.49
N PHE A 42 12.32 14.13 -6.17
CA PHE A 42 12.55 12.96 -5.35
C PHE A 42 11.88 13.09 -3.98
N LEU A 43 12.08 14.21 -3.28
CA LEU A 43 11.46 14.44 -1.98
C LEU A 43 9.93 14.47 -2.06
N PHE A 44 9.38 15.06 -3.11
CA PHE A 44 7.94 15.06 -3.35
C PHE A 44 7.40 13.63 -3.54
N TYR A 45 8.01 12.85 -4.43
CA TYR A 45 7.63 11.45 -4.64
C TYR A 45 7.82 10.61 -3.38
N PHE A 46 8.93 10.79 -2.67
CA PHE A 46 9.23 10.09 -1.44
C PHE A 46 8.14 10.30 -0.38
N ILE A 47 7.74 11.55 -0.12
CA ILE A 47 6.72 11.89 0.88
C ILE A 47 5.36 11.31 0.49
N VAL A 48 4.94 11.51 -0.77
CA VAL A 48 3.64 11.03 -1.26
C VAL A 48 3.59 9.50 -1.24
N SER A 49 4.63 8.83 -1.73
CA SER A 49 4.70 7.38 -1.76
C SER A 49 4.79 6.76 -0.38
N LEU A 50 5.52 7.37 0.56
CA LEU A 50 5.58 6.87 1.92
C LEU A 50 4.22 7.00 2.61
N PHE A 51 3.53 8.13 2.42
CA PHE A 51 2.18 8.32 2.93
C PHE A 51 1.19 7.31 2.34
N MET A 52 1.16 7.16 1.01
CA MET A 52 0.25 6.23 0.33
C MET A 52 0.56 4.78 0.69
N SER A 53 1.84 4.39 0.67
CA SER A 53 2.28 3.07 1.11
C SER A 53 1.80 2.77 2.53
N GLY A 54 2.04 3.69 3.47
CA GLY A 54 1.59 3.54 4.86
C GLY A 54 0.08 3.44 5.00
N ALA A 55 -0.68 4.29 4.30
CA ALA A 55 -2.13 4.28 4.34
C ALA A 55 -2.71 2.94 3.85
N PHE A 56 -2.29 2.46 2.68
CA PHE A 56 -2.74 1.18 2.14
C PHE A 56 -2.27 -0.01 3.00
N PHE A 57 -1.09 0.07 3.61
CA PHE A 57 -0.63 -0.95 4.55
C PHE A 57 -1.53 -1.03 5.78
N VAL A 58 -1.88 0.11 6.38
CA VAL A 58 -2.80 0.15 7.54
C VAL A 58 -4.17 -0.41 7.15
N VAL A 59 -4.72 -0.01 6.01
CA VAL A 59 -6.01 -0.55 5.51
C VAL A 59 -5.93 -2.07 5.32
N SER A 60 -4.85 -2.59 4.72
CA SER A 60 -4.63 -4.02 4.54
C SER A 60 -4.63 -4.76 5.88
N LEU A 61 -3.93 -4.22 6.89
CA LEU A 61 -3.91 -4.78 8.24
C LEU A 61 -5.27 -4.73 8.94
N GLU A 62 -6.03 -3.65 8.80
CA GLU A 62 -7.36 -3.54 9.39
C GLU A 62 -8.34 -4.56 8.81
N ILE A 63 -8.25 -4.86 7.51
CA ILE A 63 -9.08 -5.88 6.85
C ILE A 63 -8.76 -7.27 7.42
N ILE A 64 -7.48 -7.62 7.54
CA ILE A 64 -7.05 -8.91 8.11
C ILE A 64 -7.44 -9.05 9.59
N LYS A 65 -7.33 -7.96 10.37
CA LYS A 65 -7.76 -7.94 11.77
C LYS A 65 -9.26 -8.18 11.89
N LYS A 66 -10.07 -7.61 10.98
CA LYS A 66 -11.52 -7.87 10.94
C LYS A 66 -11.79 -9.34 10.65
N GLN A 67 -11.11 -9.95 9.69
CA GLN A 67 -11.28 -11.37 9.40
C GLN A 67 -11.00 -12.25 10.62
N LYS A 68 -9.84 -12.07 11.29
CA LYS A 68 -9.47 -12.86 12.49
C LYS A 68 -10.46 -12.76 13.65
N LYS A 69 -11.33 -11.76 13.66
CA LYS A 69 -12.37 -11.59 14.69
C LYS A 69 -13.66 -12.37 14.37
N TYR A 70 -13.84 -12.81 13.12
CA TYR A 70 -15.04 -13.51 12.64
C TYR A 70 -14.80 -14.98 12.26
N ASP A 71 -13.53 -15.42 12.24
CA ASP A 71 -13.13 -16.84 12.22
C ASP A 71 -12.97 -17.34 13.67
#